data_AF-A0A855X8A6-F1
#
_entry.id   AF-A0A855X8A6-F1
#
_cell.length_a   1.000
_cell.length_b   1.000
_cell.length_c   1.000
_cell.angle_alpha   90.00
_cell.angle_beta   90.00
_cell.angle_gamma   90.00
#
_symmetry.space_group_name_H-M   'P 1'
#
loop_
_entity.id
_entity.type
_entity.pdbx_description
1 polymer ?
#
loop_
_entity_poly.entity_id
_entity_poly.type
_entity_poly.pdbx_seq_one_letter_code
_entity_poly.pdbx_strand_id
1 'polypeptide(L)'
;AELAASAGEEFAAISRQERGLPVVGVVGEIYLRNNRFSNNHLIAKLEKLGVEIRLATFSEWPLYTSWTYRRDSWTDRRFKDWLKGHLQILIQERQEHQIFRAFASRYPIPHDEPVGSVLKRASEYMPREVKGEAILSVGKAIEMAQSGAAGIVNAMPFNCMPGTVVSSLSRKLSADLGQIPWLNISYEGLQDTAEDTRLEAFADQVRSFHRGPAGRRYESVDVLAHRE
;
A
#
# COMPACT_ATOMS: atom_id res chain seq x y z
N ALA A 1 -3.04 16.87 -17.45
CA ALA A 1 -4.52 16.82 -17.36
C ALA A 1 -5.08 15.94 -18.46
N GLU A 2 -4.78 16.25 -19.73
CA GLU A 2 -5.23 15.50 -20.91
C GLU A 2 -4.77 14.03 -20.90
N LEU A 3 -3.50 13.76 -20.60
CA LEU A 3 -2.99 12.38 -20.51
C LEU A 3 -3.72 11.54 -19.45
N ALA A 4 -4.02 12.11 -18.28
CA ALA A 4 -4.72 11.40 -17.22
C ALA A 4 -6.18 11.12 -17.59
N ALA A 5 -6.82 12.02 -18.34
CA ALA A 5 -8.18 11.81 -18.85
C ALA A 5 -8.20 10.69 -19.91
N SER A 6 -7.31 10.74 -20.91
CA SER A 6 -7.19 9.67 -21.93
C SER A 6 -6.90 8.32 -21.29
N ALA A 7 -5.94 8.27 -20.36
CA ALA A 7 -5.61 7.05 -19.64
C ALA A 7 -6.80 6.52 -18.81
N GLY A 8 -7.59 7.40 -18.19
CA GLY A 8 -8.81 7.03 -17.48
C GLY A 8 -9.87 6.43 -18.40
N GLU A 9 -10.01 6.94 -19.62
CA GLU A 9 -10.93 6.41 -20.62
C GLU A 9 -10.50 5.05 -21.15
N GLU A 10 -9.22 4.91 -21.51
CA GLU A 10 -8.64 3.64 -21.93
C GLU A 10 -8.73 2.58 -20.83
N PHE A 11 -8.48 2.96 -19.57
CA PHE A 11 -8.58 2.06 -18.42
C PHE A 11 -10.03 1.61 -18.17
N ALA A 12 -11.01 2.51 -18.28
CA ALA A 12 -12.42 2.17 -18.11
C ALA A 12 -12.95 1.24 -19.22
N ALA A 13 -12.33 1.24 -20.40
CA ALA A 13 -12.69 0.36 -21.51
C ALA A 13 -12.19 -1.09 -21.35
N ILE A 14 -11.33 -1.38 -20.37
CA ILE A 14 -10.82 -2.73 -20.12
C ILE A 14 -11.97 -3.61 -19.60
N SER A 15 -12.19 -4.76 -20.23
CA SER A 15 -13.21 -5.72 -19.82
C SER A 15 -12.93 -6.26 -18.41
N ARG A 16 -13.99 -6.36 -17.60
CA ARG A 16 -13.90 -6.63 -16.16
C ARG A 16 -14.69 -7.88 -15.81
N GLN A 17 -14.20 -8.61 -14.83
CA GLN A 17 -14.94 -9.68 -14.21
C GLN A 17 -15.16 -9.28 -12.75
N GLU A 18 -16.40 -8.94 -12.41
CA GLU A 18 -16.77 -8.69 -11.01
C GLU A 18 -16.74 -10.02 -10.25
N ARG A 19 -15.59 -10.30 -9.65
CA ARG A 19 -15.39 -11.43 -8.75
C ARG A 19 -15.09 -10.85 -7.39
N GLY A 20 -15.90 -11.18 -6.38
CA GLY A 20 -15.64 -10.82 -4.99
C GLY A 20 -14.46 -11.64 -4.44
N LEU A 21 -13.24 -11.30 -4.88
CA LEU A 21 -12.02 -11.95 -4.44
C LEU A 21 -11.48 -11.25 -3.18
N PRO A 22 -10.82 -12.00 -2.28
CA PRO A 22 -10.14 -11.38 -1.15
C PRO A 22 -9.02 -10.46 -1.66
N VAL A 23 -8.98 -9.23 -1.14
CA VAL A 23 -7.96 -8.25 -1.47
C VAL A 23 -6.70 -8.49 -0.65
N VAL A 24 -5.54 -8.44 -1.30
CA VAL A 24 -4.22 -8.49 -0.67
C VAL A 24 -3.51 -7.17 -0.91
N GLY A 25 -3.09 -6.51 0.18
CA GLY A 25 -2.28 -5.31 0.13
C GLY A 25 -0.81 -5.64 -0.12
N VAL A 26 -0.16 -4.95 -1.06
CA VAL A 26 1.28 -5.09 -1.32
C VAL A 26 1.98 -3.79 -0.94
N VAL A 27 2.82 -3.88 0.10
CA VAL A 27 3.69 -2.82 0.62
C VAL A 27 5.16 -3.20 0.42
N GLY A 28 6.07 -2.36 0.92
CA GLY A 28 7.51 -2.54 0.79
C GLY A 28 8.11 -1.58 -0.23
N GLU A 29 9.24 -1.98 -0.81
CA GLU A 29 10.08 -1.11 -1.63
C GLU A 29 9.34 -0.65 -2.90
N ILE A 30 9.35 0.66 -3.15
CA ILE A 30 8.50 1.32 -4.14
C ILE A 30 8.84 0.86 -5.56
N TYR A 31 10.11 0.71 -5.90
CA TYR A 31 10.51 0.30 -7.24
C TYR A 31 10.10 -1.16 -7.52
N LEU A 32 10.37 -2.09 -6.60
CA LEU A 32 10.06 -3.51 -6.75
C LEU A 32 8.57 -3.77 -6.90
N ARG A 33 7.73 -3.17 -6.05
CA ARG A 33 6.28 -3.40 -6.14
C ARG A 33 5.66 -2.83 -7.43
N ASN A 34 6.31 -1.85 -8.07
CA ASN A 34 5.86 -1.25 -9.34
C ASN A 34 6.56 -1.83 -10.59
N ASN A 35 7.54 -2.73 -10.43
CA ASN A 35 8.26 -3.34 -11.54
C ASN A 35 8.03 -4.85 -11.61
N ARG A 36 7.24 -5.28 -12.61
CA ARG A 36 6.91 -6.70 -12.86
C ARG A 36 8.12 -7.62 -13.01
N PHE A 37 9.22 -7.14 -13.57
CA PHE A 37 10.41 -7.96 -13.80
C PHE A 37 11.18 -8.14 -12.50
N SER A 38 11.37 -7.05 -11.76
CA SER A 38 12.14 -7.06 -10.52
C SER A 38 11.47 -7.83 -9.39
N ASN A 39 10.14 -7.96 -9.41
CA ASN A 39 9.37 -8.75 -8.43
C ASN A 39 8.97 -10.15 -8.92
N ASN A 40 9.62 -10.68 -9.95
CA ASN A 40 9.31 -12.00 -10.52
C ASN A 40 7.82 -12.21 -10.86
N HIS A 41 7.15 -11.16 -11.35
CA HIS A 41 5.72 -11.15 -11.67
C HIS A 41 4.80 -11.48 -10.48
N LEU A 42 5.18 -11.09 -9.25
CA LEU A 42 4.46 -11.33 -8.01
C LEU A 42 2.95 -11.12 -8.12
N ILE A 43 2.55 -9.95 -8.65
CA ILE A 43 1.14 -9.54 -8.76
C ILE A 43 0.37 -10.55 -9.59
N ALA A 44 0.85 -10.85 -10.81
CA ALA A 44 0.19 -11.78 -11.71
C ALA A 44 0.15 -13.21 -11.16
N LYS A 45 1.16 -13.63 -10.39
CA LYS A 45 1.17 -14.94 -9.74
C LYS A 45 0.09 -15.03 -8.67
N LEU A 46 -0.02 -14.01 -7.79
CA LEU A 46 -1.06 -13.97 -6.77
C LEU A 46 -2.47 -13.86 -7.38
N GLU A 47 -2.66 -13.04 -8.42
CA GLU A 47 -3.94 -12.94 -9.11
C GLU A 47 -4.38 -14.28 -9.74
N LYS A 48 -3.45 -15.04 -10.33
CA LYS A 48 -3.73 -16.41 -10.81
C LYS A 48 -4.13 -17.35 -9.68
N LEU A 49 -3.63 -17.12 -8.48
CA LEU A 49 -4.03 -17.82 -7.27
C LEU A 49 -5.35 -17.28 -6.71
N GLY A 50 -6.12 -16.45 -7.43
CA GLY A 50 -7.50 -16.10 -7.05
C GLY A 50 -7.61 -15.14 -5.87
N VAL A 51 -6.66 -14.21 -5.75
CA VAL A 51 -6.77 -13.04 -4.87
C VAL A 51 -6.70 -11.76 -5.71
N GLU A 52 -7.27 -10.66 -5.22
CA GLU A 52 -7.15 -9.34 -5.85
C GLU A 52 -5.98 -8.57 -5.22
N ILE A 53 -5.20 -7.83 -6.00
CA ILE A 53 -4.03 -7.10 -5.48
C ILE A 53 -4.29 -5.60 -5.41
N ARG A 54 -4.08 -5.03 -4.22
CA ARG A 54 -4.03 -3.57 -4.01
C ARG A 54 -2.59 -3.15 -3.71
N LEU A 55 -2.01 -2.35 -4.58
CA LEU A 55 -0.67 -1.79 -4.37
C LEU A 55 -0.72 -0.55 -3.49
N ALA A 56 0.30 -0.35 -2.68
CA ALA A 56 0.58 0.96 -2.09
C ALA A 56 0.92 1.97 -3.20
N THR A 57 0.12 3.02 -3.31
CA THR A 57 0.21 3.98 -4.41
C THR A 57 1.57 4.67 -4.42
N PHE A 58 2.07 4.97 -5.62
CA PHE A 58 3.33 5.69 -5.79
C PHE A 58 3.28 7.12 -5.21
N SER A 59 2.12 7.79 -5.21
CA SER A 59 1.96 9.16 -4.71
C SER A 59 2.29 9.33 -3.23
N GLU A 60 2.19 8.24 -2.45
CA GLU A 60 2.50 8.27 -1.02
C GLU A 60 3.94 8.75 -0.76
N TRP A 61 4.90 8.42 -1.64
CA TRP A 61 6.31 8.73 -1.44
C TRP A 61 6.64 10.20 -1.66
N PRO A 62 6.31 10.85 -2.81
CA PRO A 62 6.47 12.29 -2.97
C PRO A 62 5.80 13.08 -1.83
N LEU A 63 4.55 12.75 -1.49
CA LEU A 63 3.82 13.42 -0.41
C LEU A 63 4.51 13.23 0.94
N TYR A 64 5.01 12.03 1.23
CA TYR A 64 5.79 11.75 2.43
C TYR A 64 7.10 12.53 2.50
N THR A 65 7.85 12.62 1.40
CA THR A 65 9.09 13.40 1.37
C THR A 65 8.82 14.89 1.61
N SER A 66 7.75 15.45 1.03
CA SER A 66 7.37 16.84 1.30
C SER A 66 6.81 17.04 2.71
N TRP A 67 6.06 16.07 3.25
CA TRP A 67 5.57 16.10 4.63
C TRP A 67 6.72 16.09 5.63
N THR A 68 7.71 15.21 5.44
CA THR A 68 8.90 15.13 6.29
C THR A 68 9.78 16.36 6.15
N TYR A 69 10.00 16.86 4.93
CA TYR A 69 10.72 18.12 4.71
C TYR A 69 10.07 19.30 5.42
N ARG A 70 8.73 19.40 5.40
CA ARG A 70 7.98 20.44 6.14
C ARG A 70 8.16 20.27 7.66
N ARG A 71 8.03 19.05 8.19
CA ARG A 71 8.22 18.76 9.62
C ARG A 71 9.63 19.08 10.09
N ASP A 72 10.64 18.63 9.35
CA ASP A 72 12.03 18.82 9.71
C ASP A 72 12.40 20.31 9.64
N SER A 73 11.93 21.02 8.62
CA SER A 73 12.11 22.48 8.51
C SER A 73 11.47 23.27 9.66
N TRP A 74 10.33 22.80 10.19
CA TRP A 74 9.73 23.37 11.39
C TRP A 74 10.60 23.15 12.62
N THR A 75 11.09 21.92 12.79
CA THR A 75 11.95 21.52 13.92
C THR A 75 13.27 22.30 13.91
N ASP A 76 13.85 22.49 12.73
CA ASP A 76 15.08 23.24 12.51
C ASP A 76 14.87 24.79 12.48
N ARG A 77 13.66 25.26 12.76
CA ARG A 77 13.26 26.70 12.77
C ARG A 77 13.52 27.43 11.45
N ARG A 78 13.48 26.71 10.32
CA ARG A 78 13.67 27.25 8.97
C ARG A 78 12.33 27.64 8.34
N PHE A 79 11.85 28.83 8.67
CA PHE A 79 10.50 29.29 8.23
C PHE A 79 10.32 29.31 6.70
N LYS A 80 11.33 29.76 5.94
CA LYS A 80 11.27 29.80 4.46
C LYS A 80 11.08 28.39 3.86
N ASP A 81 11.84 27.42 4.38
CA ASP A 81 11.76 26.03 3.95
C ASP A 81 10.45 25.36 4.38
N TRP A 82 9.96 25.70 5.58
CA TRP A 82 8.64 25.25 6.04
C TRP A 82 7.51 25.73 5.11
N LEU A 83 7.52 27.01 4.73
CA LEU A 83 6.53 27.57 3.80
C LEU A 83 6.64 26.92 2.41
N LYS A 84 7.86 26.70 1.92
CA LYS A 84 8.13 25.98 0.68
C LYS A 84 7.57 24.56 0.73
N GLY A 85 7.81 23.83 1.82
CA GLY A 85 7.28 22.48 2.01
C GLY A 85 5.75 22.45 2.08
N HIS A 86 5.15 23.45 2.71
CA HIS A 86 3.69 23.60 2.74
C HIS A 86 3.11 23.81 1.34
N LEU A 87 3.71 24.72 0.55
CA LEU A 87 3.29 24.96 -0.83
C LEU A 87 3.50 23.72 -1.72
N GLN A 88 4.60 22.99 -1.54
CA GLN A 88 4.86 21.74 -2.26
C GLN A 88 3.76 20.70 -2.01
N ILE A 89 3.35 20.50 -0.74
CA ILE A 89 2.28 19.56 -0.40
C ILE A 89 0.97 19.98 -1.07
N LEU A 90 0.59 21.26 -0.96
CA LEU A 90 -0.64 21.75 -1.57
C LEU A 90 -0.68 21.54 -3.10
N ILE A 91 0.46 21.75 -3.78
CA ILE A 91 0.56 21.53 -5.22
C ILE A 91 0.49 20.02 -5.55
N GLN A 92 1.20 19.18 -4.79
CA GLN A 92 1.20 17.73 -5.01
C GLN A 92 -0.17 17.10 -4.76
N GLU A 93 -0.85 17.45 -3.66
CA GLU A 93 -2.22 17.00 -3.37
C GLU A 93 -3.19 17.46 -4.45
N ARG A 94 -3.04 18.69 -4.97
CA ARG A 94 -3.86 19.17 -6.09
C ARG A 94 -3.62 18.36 -7.37
N GLN A 95 -2.36 18.03 -7.68
CA GLN A 95 -2.01 17.23 -8.84
C GLN A 95 -2.52 15.79 -8.70
N GLU A 96 -2.34 15.19 -7.53
CA GLU A 96 -2.87 13.88 -7.19
C GLU A 96 -4.39 13.86 -7.36
N HIS A 97 -5.13 14.77 -6.71
CA HIS A 97 -6.58 14.85 -6.85
C HIS A 97 -7.02 15.07 -8.30
N GLN A 98 -6.28 15.83 -9.10
CA GLN A 98 -6.59 16.02 -10.51
C GLN A 98 -6.44 14.70 -11.30
N ILE A 99 -5.39 13.93 -11.03
CA ILE A 99 -5.19 12.61 -11.63
C ILE A 99 -6.29 11.67 -11.16
N PHE A 100 -6.49 11.52 -9.84
CA PHE A 100 -7.51 10.64 -9.27
C PHE A 100 -8.91 10.96 -9.79
N ARG A 101 -9.32 12.24 -9.88
CA ARG A 101 -10.64 12.61 -10.43
C ARG A 101 -10.85 12.16 -11.87
N ALA A 102 -9.81 12.19 -12.69
CA ALA A 102 -9.88 11.74 -14.08
C ALA A 102 -10.28 10.25 -14.16
N PHE A 103 -9.80 9.44 -13.22
CA PHE A 103 -10.16 8.02 -13.13
C PHE A 103 -11.45 7.79 -12.30
N ALA A 104 -11.61 8.50 -11.17
CA ALA A 104 -12.71 8.33 -10.21
C ALA A 104 -14.09 8.60 -10.81
N SER A 105 -14.16 9.51 -11.80
CA SER A 105 -15.40 9.78 -12.55
C SER A 105 -15.93 8.57 -13.33
N ARG A 106 -15.11 7.54 -13.53
CA ARG A 106 -15.41 6.36 -14.36
C ARG A 106 -15.16 5.03 -13.62
N TYR A 107 -14.40 5.05 -12.53
CA TYR A 107 -14.09 3.86 -11.73
C TYR A 107 -13.96 4.21 -10.23
N PRO A 108 -14.61 3.50 -9.29
CA PRO A 108 -14.39 3.69 -7.86
C PRO A 108 -12.97 3.26 -7.48
N ILE A 109 -12.05 4.23 -7.47
CA ILE A 109 -10.69 4.03 -6.93
C ILE A 109 -10.72 4.35 -5.44
N PRO A 110 -10.31 3.42 -4.56
CA PRO A 110 -10.13 3.71 -3.15
C PRO A 110 -9.16 4.88 -2.96
N HIS A 111 -9.58 5.89 -2.21
CA HIS A 111 -8.71 7.01 -1.89
C HIS A 111 -7.66 6.56 -0.86
N ASP A 112 -6.43 7.03 -1.01
CA ASP A 112 -5.39 6.81 0.00
C ASP A 112 -5.59 7.75 1.20
N GLU A 113 -5.31 7.28 2.40
CA GLU A 113 -5.32 8.18 3.55
C GLU A 113 -4.21 9.25 3.44
N PRO A 114 -4.46 10.47 3.99
CA PRO A 114 -3.42 11.47 4.10
C PRO A 114 -2.18 10.90 4.82
N VAL A 115 -0.99 11.23 4.33
CA VAL A 115 0.28 10.74 4.89
C VAL A 115 0.36 10.90 6.42
N GLY A 116 -0.16 11.99 6.97
CA GLY A 116 -0.19 12.21 8.41
C GLY A 116 -0.94 11.10 9.19
N SER A 117 -2.02 10.56 8.63
CA SER A 117 -2.79 9.44 9.20
C SER A 117 -2.02 8.13 9.10
N VAL A 118 -1.42 7.87 7.92
CA VAL A 118 -0.54 6.71 7.69
C VAL A 118 0.59 6.66 8.72
N LEU A 119 1.30 7.79 8.91
CA LEU A 119 2.37 7.91 9.90
C LEU A 119 1.88 7.82 11.34
N LYS A 120 0.64 8.25 11.62
CA LYS A 120 0.03 8.10 12.95
C LYS A 120 -0.24 6.63 13.26
N ARG A 121 -0.78 5.86 12.31
CA ARG A 121 -1.00 4.42 12.46
C ARG A 121 0.32 3.67 12.71
N ALA A 122 1.36 4.01 11.94
CA ALA A 122 2.66 3.39 12.11
C ALA A 122 3.34 3.73 13.46
N SER A 123 3.00 4.89 14.05
CA SER A 123 3.69 5.38 15.26
C SER A 123 3.47 4.56 16.53
N GLU A 124 2.52 3.63 16.52
CA GLU A 124 2.33 2.64 17.61
C GLU A 124 3.40 1.53 17.59
N TYR A 125 4.01 1.29 16.43
CA TYR A 125 4.95 0.19 16.21
C TYR A 125 6.39 0.68 16.07
N MET A 126 6.58 1.92 15.59
CA MET A 126 7.91 2.49 15.42
C MET A 126 7.92 4.02 15.54
N PRO A 127 9.03 4.62 16.03
CA PRO A 127 9.15 6.07 16.13
C PRO A 127 9.07 6.77 14.77
N ARG A 128 8.50 7.97 14.71
CA ARG A 128 8.37 8.78 13.47
C ARG A 128 9.71 9.31 12.96
N GLU A 129 10.74 9.20 13.79
CA GLU A 129 12.13 9.54 13.54
C GLU A 129 12.80 8.47 12.66
N VAL A 130 12.26 7.24 12.65
CA VAL A 130 12.66 6.20 11.70
C VAL A 130 12.02 6.51 10.35
N LYS A 131 12.73 7.34 9.57
CA LYS A 131 12.30 7.81 8.25
C LYS A 131 12.47 6.72 7.19
N GLY A 132 11.80 6.93 6.05
CA GLY A 132 11.97 6.15 4.83
C GLY A 132 10.78 5.23 4.62
N GLU A 133 10.99 4.17 3.85
CA GLU A 133 9.90 3.28 3.43
C GLU A 133 9.37 2.39 4.56
N ALA A 134 10.13 2.17 5.64
CA ALA A 134 9.70 1.29 6.72
C ALA A 134 8.43 1.80 7.41
N ILE A 135 8.44 3.07 7.85
CA ILE A 135 7.27 3.67 8.52
C ILE A 135 6.06 3.81 7.59
N LEU A 136 6.31 4.09 6.30
CA LEU A 136 5.26 4.11 5.28
C LEU A 136 4.65 2.73 5.07
N SER A 137 5.49 1.70 4.92
CA SER A 137 5.02 0.33 4.68
C SER A 137 4.20 -0.21 5.85
N VAL A 138 4.61 0.07 7.10
CA VAL A 138 3.83 -0.28 8.29
C VAL A 138 2.48 0.45 8.29
N GLY A 139 2.50 1.78 8.10
CA GLY A 139 1.28 2.58 8.13
C GLY A 139 0.29 2.20 7.03
N LYS A 140 0.78 1.99 5.81
CA LYS A 140 -0.02 1.61 4.65
C LYS A 140 -0.55 0.19 4.76
N ALA A 141 0.20 -0.75 5.35
CA ALA A 141 -0.30 -2.08 5.63
C ALA A 141 -1.48 -2.04 6.63
N ILE A 142 -1.38 -1.22 7.67
CA ILE A 142 -2.47 -1.03 8.64
C ILE A 142 -3.69 -0.38 7.97
N GLU A 143 -3.48 0.66 7.16
CA GLU A 143 -4.54 1.31 6.36
C GLU A 143 -5.26 0.28 5.47
N MET A 144 -4.52 -0.49 4.67
CA MET A 144 -5.10 -1.50 3.78
C MET A 144 -5.84 -2.60 4.54
N ALA A 145 -5.30 -3.10 5.64
CA ALA A 145 -5.99 -4.08 6.48
C ALA A 145 -7.31 -3.52 7.01
N GLN A 146 -7.32 -2.26 7.44
CA GLN A 146 -8.53 -1.60 7.95
C GLN A 146 -9.55 -1.28 6.84
N SER A 147 -9.09 -1.07 5.61
CA SER A 147 -9.91 -0.97 4.39
C SER A 147 -10.10 -2.33 3.69
N GLY A 148 -10.42 -3.38 4.45
CA GLY A 148 -10.93 -4.63 3.88
C GLY A 148 -9.89 -5.65 3.39
N ALA A 149 -8.58 -5.36 3.41
CA ALA A 149 -7.59 -6.33 2.94
C ALA A 149 -7.57 -7.60 3.83
N ALA A 150 -7.54 -8.76 3.18
CA ALA A 150 -7.52 -10.09 3.79
C ALA A 150 -6.10 -10.70 3.86
N GLY A 151 -5.09 -9.96 3.42
CA GLY A 151 -3.68 -10.35 3.51
C GLY A 151 -2.75 -9.18 3.19
N ILE A 152 -1.52 -9.25 3.69
CA ILE A 152 -0.48 -8.26 3.40
C ILE A 152 0.77 -8.97 2.87
N VAL A 153 1.35 -8.41 1.81
CA VAL A 153 2.67 -8.79 1.31
C VAL A 153 3.63 -7.63 1.51
N ASN A 154 4.74 -7.88 2.17
CA ASN A 154 5.88 -6.96 2.22
C ASN A 154 6.93 -7.44 1.21
N ALA A 155 6.98 -6.77 0.05
CA ALA A 155 7.93 -7.06 -1.02
C ALA A 155 9.18 -6.18 -0.89
N MET A 156 10.35 -6.80 -0.79
CA MET A 156 11.59 -6.07 -0.51
C MET A 156 12.78 -6.65 -1.30
N PRO A 157 13.84 -5.87 -1.56
CA PRO A 157 15.07 -6.44 -2.05
C PRO A 157 15.77 -7.22 -0.93
N PHE A 158 16.60 -8.20 -1.30
CA PHE A 158 17.46 -8.87 -0.33
C PHE A 158 18.32 -7.85 0.42
N ASN A 159 18.45 -8.02 1.74
CA ASN A 159 19.13 -7.10 2.65
C ASN A 159 18.58 -5.65 2.69
N CYS A 160 17.35 -5.40 2.24
CA CYS A 160 16.71 -4.11 2.41
C CYS A 160 16.46 -3.82 3.90
N MET A 161 17.25 -2.94 4.52
CA MET A 161 17.10 -2.58 5.93
C MET A 161 15.67 -2.11 6.28
N PRO A 162 15.01 -1.21 5.51
CA PRO A 162 13.60 -0.88 5.74
C PRO A 162 12.67 -2.11 5.69
N GLY A 163 12.82 -2.96 4.68
CA GLY A 163 12.03 -4.18 4.53
C GLY A 163 12.23 -5.17 5.69
N THR A 164 13.46 -5.28 6.21
CA THR A 164 13.78 -6.11 7.37
C THR A 164 13.14 -5.58 8.65
N VAL A 165 13.07 -4.25 8.83
CA VAL A 165 12.35 -3.63 9.96
C VAL A 165 10.85 -3.94 9.88
N VAL A 166 10.25 -3.83 8.69
CA VAL A 166 8.83 -4.21 8.50
C VAL A 166 8.63 -5.70 8.77
N SER A 167 9.54 -6.54 8.29
CA SER A 167 9.50 -7.99 8.50
C SER A 167 9.59 -8.38 9.97
N SER A 168 10.41 -7.69 10.76
CA SER A 168 10.52 -7.96 12.21
C SER A 168 9.25 -7.58 12.97
N LEU A 169 8.50 -6.59 12.49
CA LEU A 169 7.22 -6.18 13.06
C LEU A 169 6.02 -7.01 12.56
N SER A 170 6.16 -7.71 11.43
CA SER A 170 5.06 -8.39 10.74
C SER A 170 4.24 -9.34 11.62
N ARG A 171 4.89 -10.11 12.51
CA ARG A 171 4.18 -11.03 13.42
C ARG A 171 3.29 -10.29 14.42
N LYS A 172 3.77 -9.17 14.96
CA LYS A 172 2.99 -8.34 15.89
C LYS A 172 1.85 -7.64 15.16
N LEU A 173 2.13 -7.06 13.99
CA LEU A 173 1.12 -6.44 13.13
C LEU A 173 0.03 -7.43 12.75
N SER A 174 0.40 -8.63 12.32
CA SER A 174 -0.54 -9.71 12.00
C SER A 174 -1.48 -10.00 13.17
N ALA A 175 -0.93 -10.14 14.38
CA ALA A 175 -1.72 -10.41 15.58
C ALA A 175 -2.66 -9.26 15.96
N ASP A 176 -2.15 -8.03 15.97
CA ASP A 176 -2.93 -6.83 16.34
C ASP A 176 -4.03 -6.54 15.31
N LEU A 177 -3.84 -6.97 14.05
CA LEU A 177 -4.81 -6.89 12.95
C LEU A 177 -5.67 -8.17 12.81
N GLY A 178 -5.84 -8.91 13.90
CA GLY A 178 -6.79 -10.03 13.97
C GLY A 178 -6.30 -11.33 13.33
N GLN A 179 -4.99 -11.56 13.30
CA GLN A 179 -4.32 -12.69 12.64
C GLN A 179 -4.39 -12.63 11.11
N ILE A 180 -4.34 -11.41 10.54
CA ILE A 180 -4.29 -11.24 9.08
C ILE A 180 -3.04 -11.94 8.51
N PRO A 181 -3.17 -12.77 7.46
CA PRO A 181 -2.04 -13.40 6.80
C PRO A 181 -1.02 -12.38 6.32
N TRP A 182 0.26 -12.62 6.62
CA TRP A 182 1.36 -11.74 6.25
C TRP A 182 2.47 -12.52 5.58
N LEU A 183 2.88 -12.11 4.39
CA LEU A 183 4.01 -12.68 3.66
C LEU A 183 5.13 -11.64 3.52
N ASN A 184 6.33 -11.97 4.01
CA ASN A 184 7.53 -11.21 3.68
C ASN A 184 8.26 -11.94 2.55
N ILE A 185 8.50 -11.25 1.43
CA ILE A 185 9.15 -11.84 0.26
C ILE A 185 10.31 -10.95 -0.18
N SER A 186 11.48 -11.56 -0.37
CA SER A 186 12.69 -10.89 -0.80
C SER A 186 13.06 -11.25 -2.23
N TYR A 187 13.43 -10.26 -3.05
CA TYR A 187 13.91 -10.44 -4.41
C TYR A 187 15.39 -10.10 -4.55
N GLU A 188 16.15 -10.99 -5.20
CA GLU A 188 17.60 -10.82 -5.44
C GLU A 188 18.02 -11.05 -6.90
N GLY A 189 17.05 -11.16 -7.83
CA GLY A 189 17.30 -11.40 -9.26
C GLY A 189 17.52 -12.86 -9.64
N LEU A 190 17.64 -13.76 -8.66
CA LEU A 190 17.53 -15.21 -8.84
C LEU A 190 16.10 -15.66 -8.52
N GLN A 191 15.56 -16.61 -9.28
CA GLN A 191 14.26 -17.21 -8.95
C GLN A 191 14.43 -18.20 -7.79
N ASP A 192 13.76 -17.93 -6.68
CA ASP A 192 13.66 -18.87 -5.56
C ASP A 192 12.72 -20.02 -5.95
N THR A 193 13.23 -21.26 -5.91
CA THR A 193 12.47 -22.46 -6.29
C THR A 193 11.29 -22.73 -5.37
N ALA A 194 11.29 -22.19 -4.14
CA ALA A 194 10.20 -22.31 -3.19
C ALA A 194 9.21 -21.13 -3.26
N GLU A 195 9.42 -20.15 -4.15
CA GLU A 195 8.56 -18.97 -4.25
C GLU A 195 7.10 -19.35 -4.49
N ASP A 196 6.83 -20.14 -5.53
CA ASP A 196 5.47 -20.47 -5.97
C ASP A 196 4.70 -21.22 -4.87
N THR A 197 5.33 -22.18 -4.20
CA THR A 197 4.73 -22.91 -3.06
C THR A 197 4.40 -21.98 -1.88
N ARG A 198 5.24 -20.99 -1.58
CA ARG A 198 4.94 -20.00 -0.53
C ARG A 198 3.77 -19.10 -0.92
N LEU A 199 3.69 -18.69 -2.19
CA LEU A 199 2.58 -17.89 -2.70
C LEU A 199 1.27 -18.67 -2.64
N GLU A 200 1.28 -19.95 -3.01
CA GLU A 200 0.12 -20.85 -2.90
C GLU A 200 -0.37 -20.97 -1.45
N ALA A 201 0.54 -21.30 -0.53
CA ALA A 201 0.21 -21.42 0.90
C ALA A 201 -0.33 -20.10 1.48
N PHE A 202 0.24 -18.97 1.07
CA PHE A 202 -0.24 -17.65 1.47
C PHE A 202 -1.64 -17.36 0.93
N ALA A 203 -1.90 -17.62 -0.36
CA ALA A 203 -3.21 -17.41 -0.96
C ALA A 203 -4.30 -18.28 -0.29
N ASP A 204 -3.97 -19.51 0.11
CA ASP A 204 -4.86 -20.35 0.91
C ASP A 204 -5.19 -19.74 2.28
N GLN A 205 -4.19 -19.20 2.98
CA GLN A 205 -4.41 -18.50 4.25
C GLN A 205 -5.30 -17.27 4.09
N VAL A 206 -5.08 -16.47 3.05
CA VAL A 206 -5.88 -15.28 2.72
C VAL A 206 -7.35 -15.65 2.48
N ARG A 207 -7.62 -16.67 1.66
CA ARG A 207 -8.99 -17.15 1.41
C ARG A 207 -9.66 -17.65 2.68
N SER A 208 -8.93 -18.38 3.51
CA SER A 208 -9.44 -18.89 4.79
C SER A 208 -9.79 -17.74 5.75
N PHE A 209 -8.89 -16.75 5.87
CA PHE A 209 -9.08 -15.56 6.68
C PHE A 209 -10.31 -14.75 6.23
N HIS A 210 -10.43 -14.49 4.93
CA HIS A 210 -11.53 -13.73 4.33
C HIS A 210 -12.90 -14.36 4.60
N ARG A 211 -13.02 -15.70 4.50
CA ARG A 211 -14.27 -16.43 4.78
C ARG A 211 -14.63 -16.46 6.27
N GLY A 212 -13.63 -16.31 7.14
CA GLY A 212 -13.75 -16.37 8.59
C GLY A 212 -14.39 -15.12 9.22
N PRO A 213 -14.68 -15.17 10.54
CA PRO A 213 -15.31 -14.05 11.25
C PRO A 213 -14.46 -12.77 11.26
N ALA A 214 -13.13 -12.92 11.25
CA ALA A 214 -12.19 -11.80 11.21
C ALA A 214 -12.23 -11.07 9.86
N GLY A 215 -12.25 -11.79 8.74
CA GLY A 215 -12.38 -11.21 7.40
C GLY A 215 -13.68 -10.43 7.20
N ARG A 216 -14.82 -10.98 7.66
CA ARG A 216 -16.13 -10.31 7.58
C ARG A 216 -16.20 -9.01 8.38
N ARG A 217 -15.41 -8.90 9.47
CA ARG A 217 -15.34 -7.66 10.25
C ARG A 217 -14.77 -6.52 9.41
N TYR A 218 -13.76 -6.77 8.58
CA TYR A 218 -13.15 -5.75 7.73
C TYR A 218 -14.00 -5.41 6.49
N GLU A 219 -14.70 -6.37 5.89
CA GLU A 219 -15.69 -6.08 4.83
C GLU A 219 -16.80 -5.13 5.30
N SER A 220 -17.24 -5.26 6.56
CA SER A 220 -18.32 -4.42 7.10
C SER A 220 -17.92 -2.94 7.32
N VAL A 221 -16.62 -2.64 7.38
CA VAL A 221 -16.10 -1.28 7.57
C VAL A 221 -16.10 -0.49 6.25
N ASP A 222 -15.76 -1.14 5.12
CA ASP A 222 -15.70 -0.49 3.80
C ASP A 222 -17.08 -0.11 3.22
N VAL A 223 -18.14 -0.86 3.53
CA VAL A 223 -19.49 -0.56 3.04
C VAL A 223 -20.03 0.77 3.61
N LEU A 224 -19.53 1.20 4.76
CA LEU A 224 -19.95 2.46 5.41
C LEU A 224 -19.07 3.67 5.03
N ALA A 225 -17.82 3.46 4.61
CA ALA A 225 -16.88 4.53 4.31
C ALA A 225 -17.01 5.13 2.89
N HIS A 226 -17.72 4.46 1.98
CA HIS A 226 -17.92 4.91 0.60
C HIS A 226 -19.31 5.51 0.31
N ARG A 227 -20.02 5.99 1.34
CA ARG A 227 -21.39 6.54 1.24
C ARG A 227 -21.51 8.07 1.39
N GLU A 228 -20.42 8.83 1.36
CA GLU A 228 -20.48 10.31 1.39
C GLU A 228 -19.72 10.96 0.23
#